data_AF-A0A974P5A3-F1
#
_entry.id   AF-A0A974P5A3-F1
#
_cell.length_a   1.000
_cell.length_b   1.000
_cell.length_c   1.000
_cell.angle_alpha   90.00
_cell.angle_beta   90.00
_cell.angle_gamma   90.00
#
_symmetry.space_group_name_H-M   'P 1'
#
loop_
_entity.id
_entity.type
_entity.pdbx_description
1 polymer ?
#
loop_
_entity_poly.entity_id
_entity_poly.type
_entity_poly.pdbx_seq_one_letter_code
_entity_poly.pdbx_strand_id
1 'polypeptide(L)'
;MPPGTGDIQLTLVQKIKLDGVVIVSTPQEIALIDARRAVAMFQKTNTPILGFVENMSYFPTRHRRPHPDLRRGWRQGGGGEDGPAPAGRDPLDQALRQACDDGRPVTAAAPSSPAANVFNQIAKALL
;
A
#
# COMPACT_ATOMS: atom_id res chain seq x y z
N MET A 1 8.75 1.26 8.07
CA MET A 1 10.05 1.82 7.62
C MET A 1 9.85 3.29 7.27
N PRO A 2 10.84 4.17 7.52
CA PRO A 2 10.79 5.55 7.05
C PRO A 2 10.60 5.61 5.52
N PRO A 3 9.95 6.64 4.97
CA PRO A 3 9.76 6.78 3.53
C PRO A 3 11.11 6.96 2.80
N GLY A 4 11.16 6.52 1.53
CA GLY A 4 12.33 6.61 0.66
C GLY A 4 13.07 5.29 0.45
N THR A 5 14.11 5.33 -0.38
CA THR A 5 14.98 4.19 -0.74
C THR A 5 16.45 4.51 -0.45
N GLY A 6 16.72 5.30 0.60
CA GLY A 6 18.06 5.72 0.98
C GLY A 6 18.82 4.65 1.78
N ASP A 7 20.03 5.00 2.21
CA ASP A 7 20.94 4.09 2.89
C ASP A 7 20.38 3.56 4.21
N ILE A 8 19.49 4.30 4.88
CA ILE A 8 18.84 3.86 6.12
C ILE A 8 17.98 2.62 5.88
N GLN A 9 17.19 2.59 4.79
CA GLN A 9 16.36 1.45 4.45
C GLN A 9 17.24 0.24 4.09
N LEU A 10 18.27 0.43 3.27
CA LEU A 10 19.22 -0.63 2.91
C LEU A 10 19.91 -1.20 4.15
N THR A 11 20.36 -0.33 5.04
CA THR A 11 21.01 -0.73 6.29
C THR A 11 20.06 -1.54 7.16
N LEU A 12 18.78 -1.15 7.26
CA LEU A 12 17.79 -1.89 8.06
C LEU A 12 17.55 -3.30 7.49
N VAL A 13 17.40 -3.41 6.17
CA VAL A 13 17.17 -4.66 5.45
C VAL A 13 18.38 -5.59 5.54
N GLN A 14 19.60 -5.04 5.57
CA GLN A 14 20.82 -5.83 5.74
C GLN A 14 21.04 -6.26 7.20
N LYS A 15 20.60 -5.46 8.17
CA LYS A 15 20.77 -5.77 9.61
C LYS A 15 19.72 -6.72 10.16
N ILE A 16 18.54 -6.77 9.54
CA ILE A 16 17.41 -7.55 10.04
C ILE A 16 17.06 -8.59 8.97
N LYS A 17 16.96 -9.86 9.38
CA LYS A 17 16.45 -10.91 8.50
C LYS A 17 14.95 -10.71 8.33
N LEU A 18 14.52 -10.36 7.13
CA LEU A 18 13.11 -10.15 6.78
C LEU A 18 12.56 -11.39 6.07
N ASP A 19 11.43 -11.91 6.55
CA ASP A 19 10.69 -12.99 5.87
C ASP A 19 9.97 -12.46 4.62
N GLY A 20 9.68 -11.16 4.58
CA GLY A 20 9.19 -10.47 3.41
C GLY A 20 8.77 -9.04 3.68
N VAL A 21 8.30 -8.36 2.64
CA VAL A 21 7.87 -6.96 2.68
C VAL A 21 6.54 -6.75 1.97
N VAL A 22 5.75 -5.81 2.47
CA VAL A 22 4.57 -5.27 1.79
C VAL A 22 4.89 -3.86 1.34
N ILE A 23 4.67 -3.56 0.06
CA ILE A 23 4.89 -2.23 -0.50
C ILE A 23 3.57 -1.47 -0.46
N VAL A 24 3.58 -0.27 0.12
CA VAL A 24 2.41 0.62 0.18
C VAL A 24 2.70 1.85 -0.69
N SER A 25 1.80 2.16 -1.61
CA SER A 25 1.88 3.35 -2.47
C SER A 25 0.49 3.96 -2.64
N THR A 26 0.42 5.16 -3.20
CA THR A 26 -0.83 5.74 -3.70
C THR A 26 -0.86 5.66 -5.25
N PRO A 27 -2.01 5.77 -5.92
CA PRO A 27 -2.11 5.55 -7.38
C PRO A 27 -1.47 6.66 -8.23
N GLN A 28 -1.06 7.78 -7.63
CA GLN A 28 -0.44 8.89 -8.35
C GLN A 28 0.95 8.51 -8.85
N GLU A 29 1.27 8.89 -10.09
CA GLU A 29 2.50 8.46 -10.78
C GLU A 29 3.77 8.74 -10.00
N ILE A 30 3.84 9.86 -9.27
CA ILE A 30 5.02 10.19 -8.45
C ILE A 30 5.28 9.14 -7.35
N ALA A 31 4.22 8.66 -6.69
CA ALA A 31 4.32 7.62 -5.69
C ALA A 31 4.63 6.26 -6.33
N LEU A 32 4.05 5.98 -7.50
CA LEU A 32 4.32 4.76 -8.25
C LEU A 32 5.79 4.65 -8.68
N ILE A 33 6.44 5.76 -9.05
CA ILE A 33 7.88 5.79 -9.39
C ILE A 33 8.72 5.34 -8.20
N ASP A 34 8.42 5.84 -6.99
CA ASP A 34 9.17 5.45 -5.78
C ASP A 34 8.87 4.01 -5.38
N ALA A 35 7.63 3.53 -5.57
CA ALA A 35 7.27 2.15 -5.33
C ALA A 35 8.04 1.18 -6.27
N ARG A 36 8.25 1.55 -7.55
CA ARG A 36 9.11 0.78 -8.47
C ARG A 36 10.56 0.70 -7.99
N ARG A 37 11.10 1.81 -7.47
CA ARG A 37 12.46 1.83 -6.90
C ARG A 37 12.56 0.91 -5.67
N ALA A 38 11.54 0.90 -4.83
CA ALA A 38 11.47 -0.01 -3.68
C ALA A 38 11.41 -1.49 -4.13
N VAL A 39 10.58 -1.83 -5.13
CA VAL A 39 10.56 -3.19 -5.72
C VAL A 39 11.95 -3.61 -6.17
N ALA A 40 12.62 -2.78 -6.98
CA ALA A 40 13.96 -3.07 -7.48
C ALA A 40 15.01 -3.21 -6.35
N MET A 41 14.88 -2.42 -5.29
CA MET A 41 15.74 -2.52 -4.11
C MET A 41 15.56 -3.88 -3.40
N PHE A 42 14.32 -4.29 -3.11
CA PHE A 42 14.05 -5.55 -2.41
C PHE A 42 14.37 -6.79 -3.24
N GLN A 43 14.24 -6.70 -4.57
CA GLN A 43 14.74 -7.72 -5.48
C GLN A 43 16.26 -7.89 -5.36
N LYS A 44 17.02 -6.79 -5.29
CA LYS A 44 18.49 -6.84 -5.11
C LYS A 44 18.92 -7.40 -3.76
N THR A 45 18.13 -7.20 -2.71
CA THR A 45 18.41 -7.75 -1.37
C THR A 45 17.83 -9.15 -1.17
N ASN A 46 17.29 -9.79 -2.21
CA ASN A 46 16.62 -11.09 -2.16
C ASN A 46 15.52 -11.18 -1.08
N THR A 47 14.85 -10.06 -0.80
CA THR A 47 13.77 -10.01 0.19
C THR A 47 12.43 -10.28 -0.51
N PRO A 48 11.65 -11.30 -0.09
CA PRO A 48 10.37 -11.61 -0.71
C PRO A 48 9.39 -10.43 -0.64
N ILE A 49 8.77 -10.07 -1.76
CA ILE A 49 7.71 -9.06 -1.77
C ILE A 49 6.38 -9.80 -1.66
N LEU A 50 5.75 -9.71 -0.49
CA LEU A 50 4.53 -10.45 -0.15
C LEU A 50 3.28 -9.85 -0.80
N GLY A 51 3.31 -8.53 -1.08
CA GLY A 51 2.20 -7.88 -1.75
C GLY A 51 2.38 -6.38 -1.94
N PHE A 52 1.46 -5.82 -2.72
CA PHE A 52 1.39 -4.39 -2.99
C PHE A 52 0.03 -3.83 -2.53
N VAL A 53 0.02 -2.73 -1.79
CA VAL A 53 -1.21 -2.07 -1.33
C VAL A 53 -1.28 -0.68 -1.93
N GLU A 54 -2.36 -0.40 -2.65
CA GLU A 54 -2.68 0.96 -3.12
C GLU A 54 -3.52 1.68 -2.08
N ASN A 55 -2.88 2.51 -1.27
CA ASN A 55 -3.53 3.36 -0.29
C ASN A 55 -4.17 4.59 -0.94
N MET A 56 -5.22 5.14 -0.30
CA MET A 56 -5.91 6.36 -0.73
C MET A 56 -6.34 6.31 -2.22
N SER A 57 -6.81 5.16 -2.64
CA SER A 57 -6.94 4.78 -4.05
C SER A 57 -8.27 5.16 -4.70
N TYR A 58 -9.30 5.47 -3.90
CA TYR A 58 -10.59 5.96 -4.38
C TYR A 58 -11.38 6.61 -3.25
N PHE A 59 -12.44 7.35 -3.61
CA PHE A 59 -13.42 7.84 -2.65
C PHE A 59 -14.60 6.87 -2.57
N PRO A 60 -15.06 6.45 -1.37
CA PRO A 60 -16.16 5.51 -1.20
C PRO A 60 -17.55 6.16 -1.39
N THR A 61 -17.69 7.07 -2.38
CA THR A 61 -18.94 7.83 -2.62
C THR A 61 -19.80 7.20 -3.72
N ARG A 62 -21.08 7.60 -3.78
CA ARG A 62 -22.05 7.19 -4.82
C ARG A 62 -21.68 7.63 -6.24
N HIS A 63 -20.72 8.54 -6.41
CA HIS A 63 -20.27 8.95 -7.74
C HIS A 63 -19.37 7.86 -8.32
N ARG A 64 -19.95 7.06 -9.23
CA ARG A 64 -19.32 5.91 -9.92
C ARG A 64 -18.05 6.23 -10.74
N ARG A 65 -17.52 7.46 -10.68
CA ARG A 65 -16.34 7.87 -11.42
C ARG A 65 -15.21 8.16 -10.44
N PRO A 66 -14.12 7.37 -10.45
CA PRO A 66 -12.90 7.71 -9.73
C PRO A 66 -12.45 9.10 -10.17
N HIS A 67 -11.93 9.88 -9.22
CA HIS A 67 -11.21 11.12 -9.53
C HIS A 67 -10.18 10.82 -10.62
N PRO A 68 -10.00 11.67 -11.65
CA PRO A 68 -9.10 11.41 -12.76
C PRO A 68 -7.71 10.92 -12.33
N ASP A 69 -7.18 11.51 -11.27
CA ASP A 69 -5.84 11.20 -10.69
C ASP A 69 -5.76 9.85 -9.97
N LEU A 70 -6.91 9.22 -9.68
CA LEU A 70 -7.01 7.92 -9.00
C LEU A 70 -7.42 6.79 -9.97
N ARG A 71 -7.52 7.09 -11.27
CA ARG A 71 -7.99 6.12 -12.29
C ARG A 71 -6.96 5.08 -12.66
N ARG A 72 -5.68 5.46 -12.70
CA ARG A 72 -4.57 4.58 -13.06
C ARG A 72 -3.94 4.06 -11.78
N GLY A 73 -4.04 2.76 -11.55
CA GLY A 73 -3.35 2.13 -10.42
C GLY A 73 -2.04 1.46 -10.80
N TRP A 74 -1.40 0.79 -9.84
CA TRP A 74 -0.08 0.13 -9.98
C TRP A 74 0.14 -0.56 -11.33
N ARG A 75 -0.74 -1.50 -11.72
CA ARG A 75 -0.63 -2.23 -13.00
C ARG A 75 -0.70 -1.32 -14.23
N GLN A 76 -1.53 -0.28 -14.19
CA GLN A 76 -1.77 0.64 -15.31
C GLN A 76 -0.75 1.79 -15.37
N GLY A 77 -0.08 2.07 -14.26
CA GLY A 77 1.03 3.03 -14.19
C GLY A 77 2.34 2.46 -14.70
N GLY A 78 2.49 1.14 -14.83
CA GLY A 78 3.75 0.51 -15.22
C GLY A 78 4.42 -0.29 -14.09
N GLY A 79 3.63 -0.83 -13.15
CA GLY A 79 4.09 -1.85 -12.20
C GLY A 79 4.58 -3.15 -12.84
N GLY A 80 4.46 -3.28 -14.17
CA GLY A 80 4.87 -4.44 -14.95
C GLY A 80 3.90 -5.61 -14.82
N GLU A 81 3.93 -6.54 -15.78
CA GLU A 81 3.32 -7.86 -15.60
C GLU A 81 4.09 -8.68 -14.54
N ASP A 82 5.39 -8.41 -14.39
CA ASP A 82 6.32 -9.08 -13.48
C ASP A 82 6.31 -8.52 -12.04
N GLY A 83 5.59 -7.44 -11.78
CA GLY A 83 5.45 -6.86 -10.44
C GLY A 83 4.42 -7.60 -9.59
N PRO A 84 4.51 -7.50 -8.24
CA PRO A 84 3.53 -8.13 -7.35
C PRO A 84 2.12 -7.63 -7.67
N ALA A 85 1.16 -8.56 -7.66
CA ALA A 85 -0.25 -8.21 -7.76
C ALA A 85 -0.67 -7.36 -6.56
N PRO A 86 -1.58 -6.38 -6.73
CA PRO A 86 -2.11 -5.64 -5.60
C PRO A 86 -2.85 -6.60 -4.64
N ALA A 87 -2.42 -6.65 -3.39
CA ALA A 87 -3.09 -7.35 -2.30
C ALA A 87 -4.38 -6.62 -1.86
N GLY A 88 -4.47 -5.32 -2.15
CA GLY A 88 -5.69 -4.54 -1.93
C GLY A 88 -5.57 -3.08 -2.31
N ARG A 89 -6.72 -2.41 -2.32
CA ARG A 89 -6.90 -0.99 -2.62
C ARG A 89 -7.68 -0.34 -1.50
N ASP A 90 -7.04 0.50 -0.70
CA ASP A 90 -7.66 1.18 0.45
C ASP A 90 -8.26 2.53 0.02
N PRO A 91 -9.50 2.87 0.43
CA PRO A 91 -10.12 4.14 0.10
C PRO A 91 -9.64 5.31 0.97
N LEU A 92 -9.87 6.53 0.48
CA LEU A 92 -9.93 7.72 1.34
C LEU A 92 -11.18 7.63 2.22
N ASP A 93 -11.01 7.19 3.47
CA ASP A 93 -12.08 6.98 4.45
C ASP A 93 -11.92 7.92 5.66
N GLN A 94 -13.00 8.66 5.97
CA GLN A 94 -13.02 9.55 7.12
C GLN A 94 -12.90 8.79 8.44
N ALA A 95 -13.48 7.60 8.54
CA ALA A 95 -13.41 6.78 9.75
C ALA A 95 -11.96 6.36 10.05
N LEU A 96 -11.19 6.02 9.02
CA LEU A 96 -9.76 5.72 9.14
C LEU A 96 -8.99 6.94 9.67
N ARG A 97 -9.19 8.12 9.08
CA ARG A 97 -8.53 9.37 9.52
C ARG A 97 -8.82 9.67 11.00
N GLN A 98 -10.08 9.58 11.42
CA GLN A 98 -10.48 9.83 12.80
C GLN A 98 -9.90 8.79 13.77
N ALA A 99 -9.92 7.52 13.40
CA ALA A 99 -9.34 6.45 14.21
C ALA A 99 -7.83 6.64 14.41
N CYS A 100 -7.10 7.09 13.37
CA CYS A 100 -5.69 7.44 13.47
C CYS A 100 -5.41 8.60 14.45
N ASP A 101 -6.21 9.68 14.40
CA ASP A 101 -6.09 10.80 15.33
C ASP A 101 -6.34 10.37 16.78
N ASP A 102 -7.27 9.43 16.99
CA ASP A 102 -7.59 8.86 18.29
C ASP A 102 -6.57 7.80 18.76
N GLY A 103 -5.58 7.45 17.94
CA GLY A 103 -4.63 6.39 18.23
C GLY A 103 -5.23 4.98 18.30
N ARG A 104 -6.36 4.74 17.62
CA ARG A 104 -7.06 3.45 17.61
C ARG A 104 -7.06 2.82 16.21
N PRO A 105 -6.85 1.50 16.07
CA PRO A 105 -6.99 0.84 14.78
C PRO A 105 -8.41 0.97 14.21
N VAL A 106 -8.56 1.31 12.94
CA VAL A 106 -9.88 1.46 12.29
C VAL A 106 -10.70 0.18 12.35
N THR A 107 -10.04 -0.99 12.29
CA THR A 107 -10.69 -2.31 12.40
C THR A 107 -11.34 -2.55 13.76
N ALA A 108 -10.92 -1.85 14.82
CA ALA A 108 -11.53 -1.88 16.14
C ALA A 108 -12.48 -0.69 16.37
N ALA A 109 -12.09 0.51 15.93
CA ALA A 109 -12.85 1.75 16.16
C ALA A 109 -14.09 1.87 15.28
N ALA A 110 -14.02 1.39 14.03
CA ALA A 110 -15.11 1.42 13.06
C ALA A 110 -15.10 0.12 12.21
N PRO A 111 -15.45 -1.04 12.79
CA PRO A 111 -15.27 -2.34 12.13
C PRO A 111 -16.06 -2.51 10.82
N SER A 112 -17.15 -1.75 10.64
CA SER A 112 -17.99 -1.77 9.44
C SER A 112 -17.56 -0.73 8.38
N SER A 113 -16.49 0.04 8.61
CA SER A 113 -16.05 1.06 7.65
C SER A 113 -15.48 0.42 6.37
N PRO A 114 -15.51 1.14 5.22
CA PRO A 114 -14.87 0.67 4.00
C PRO A 114 -13.40 0.30 4.19
N ALA A 115 -12.62 1.15 4.88
CA ALA A 115 -11.21 0.88 5.14
C ALA A 115 -11.02 -0.35 6.04
N ALA A 116 -11.80 -0.50 7.12
CA ALA A 116 -11.71 -1.67 7.99
C ALA A 116 -11.92 -3.00 7.23
N ASN A 117 -12.89 -3.02 6.31
CA ASN A 117 -13.13 -4.18 5.45
C ASN A 117 -11.95 -4.47 4.52
N VAL A 118 -11.34 -3.45 3.92
CA VAL A 118 -10.17 -3.61 3.05
C VAL A 118 -8.95 -4.11 3.82
N PHE A 119 -8.65 -3.56 5.00
CA PHE A 119 -7.55 -4.05 5.84
C PHE A 119 -7.71 -5.54 6.19
N ASN A 120 -8.93 -5.98 6.52
CA ASN A 120 -9.20 -7.39 6.78
C ASN A 120 -9.03 -8.27 5.53
N GLN A 121 -9.38 -7.77 4.34
CA GLN A 121 -9.15 -8.49 3.08
C GLN A 121 -7.66 -8.60 2.75
N ILE A 122 -6.90 -7.52 2.91
CA ILE A 122 -5.44 -7.51 2.72
C ILE A 122 -4.78 -8.50 3.67
N ALA A 123 -5.16 -8.50 4.95
CA ALA A 123 -4.63 -9.44 5.94
C ALA A 123 -4.87 -10.90 5.53
N LYS A 124 -6.08 -11.23 5.05
CA LYS A 124 -6.40 -12.58 4.56
C LYS A 124 -5.66 -12.97 3.28
N ALA A 125 -5.27 -12.00 2.45
CA ALA A 125 -4.54 -12.26 1.22
C ALA A 125 -3.03 -12.48 1.45
N LEU A 126 -2.50 -11.98 2.58
CA LEU A 126 -1.09 -12.07 2.95
C LEU A 126 -0.76 -13.22 3.91
N LEU A 127 -1.79 -13.84 4.51
CA LEU A 127 -1.71 -15.03 5.38
C LEU A 127 -1.97 -16.31 4.56
#